data_AF-A0A0J9TCD3-F1
#
_entry.id   AF-A0A0J9TCD3-F1
#
_cell.length_a   1.000
_cell.length_b   1.000
_cell.length_c   1.000
_cell.angle_alpha   90.00
_cell.angle_beta   90.00
_cell.angle_gamma   90.00
#
_symmetry.space_group_name_H-M   'P 1'
#
loop_
_entity.id
_entity.type
_entity.pdbx_description
1 polymer ?
#
loop_
_entity_poly.entity_id
_entity_poly.type
_entity_poly.pdbx_seq_one_letter_code
_entity_poly.pdbx_strand_id
1 'polypeptide(L)'
;MKENLVKLLGSCGRVQKLSHVDLYLYETFPKISKRALGKCLQLLSSARVLVEQDQQIYPVEGGCSTGGARGTGGRSGKSVTGGRTPPGSEATFQPNNQLPFKKFLSRLQSDCKGTNIIKGYDQTKMKEGTELSEPHERSDVNVCIVDTGVDYNHQDLQGNVVHVKHGRDASGDGSGGGGGCDGGGCDFARGMDNHGHGTFIAGIIAGNSQRDSQGIKGICRRAKLTICKALNSKNAGFVSDILNCFNFCASKEAKIINASFASTKNYPSLFEALKTLEQKNILVVSSSGNCCPTAESKNTFTECNLDVMRVYPTAYSTNLRNLITVSNMVQHENGLVTLSPDSCYSSNYVHLAAPGDDIISTFPQNKYAISSGSSFSAAVVTGLAALVLSIKGGLSYEEVIRLLRGSIVQTESLRSKVKWGGFLDVRHLVSAAIALSRASGPAATPSR
;
A
#
# COMPACT_ATOMS: atom_id res chain seq x y z
N MET A 1 -21.82 1.29 -25.38
CA MET A 1 -21.75 2.50 -26.24
C MET A 1 -22.40 2.18 -27.59
N LYS A 2 -23.11 3.12 -28.22
CA LYS A 2 -23.64 2.92 -29.58
C LYS A 2 -22.47 2.63 -30.53
N GLU A 3 -22.58 1.64 -31.42
CA GLU A 3 -21.48 1.23 -32.33
C GLU A 3 -20.87 2.39 -33.11
N ASN A 4 -21.70 3.35 -33.51
CA ASN A 4 -21.26 4.55 -34.22
C ASN A 4 -20.32 5.43 -33.39
N LEU A 5 -20.49 5.48 -32.06
CA LEU A 5 -19.61 6.25 -31.17
C LEU A 5 -18.24 5.57 -31.07
N VAL A 6 -18.19 4.24 -30.97
CA VAL A 6 -16.94 3.48 -30.88
C VAL A 6 -16.14 3.58 -32.18
N LYS A 7 -16.79 3.41 -33.33
CA LYS A 7 -16.16 3.59 -34.65
C LYS A 7 -15.55 4.99 -34.82
N LEU A 8 -16.25 6.01 -34.34
CA LEU A 8 -15.82 7.39 -34.51
C LEU A 8 -14.75 7.83 -33.49
N LEU A 9 -14.75 7.27 -32.28
CA LEU A 9 -13.60 7.39 -31.37
C LEU A 9 -12.36 6.68 -31.93
N GLY A 10 -12.56 5.56 -32.64
CA GLY A 10 -11.52 4.81 -33.32
C GLY A 10 -10.71 5.63 -34.35
N SER A 11 -11.26 6.72 -34.90
CA SER A 11 -10.51 7.58 -35.83
C SER A 11 -9.50 8.51 -35.13
N CYS A 12 -9.63 8.69 -33.82
CA CYS A 12 -8.84 9.65 -33.04
C CYS A 12 -7.96 9.00 -31.96
N GLY A 13 -8.23 7.73 -31.66
CA GLY A 13 -7.52 7.00 -30.62
C GLY A 13 -8.02 5.57 -30.48
N ARG A 14 -7.55 4.90 -29.43
CA ARG A 14 -7.90 3.54 -29.07
C ARG A 14 -8.70 3.56 -27.77
N VAL A 15 -9.82 2.84 -27.75
CA VAL A 15 -10.64 2.65 -26.56
C VAL A 15 -10.29 1.30 -25.94
N GLN A 16 -9.86 1.30 -24.68
CA GLN A 16 -9.66 0.11 -23.88
C GLN A 16 -10.75 0.04 -22.81
N LYS A 17 -11.51 -1.05 -22.77
CA LYS A 17 -12.49 -1.29 -21.70
C LYS A 17 -11.80 -1.90 -20.48
N LEU A 18 -12.01 -1.31 -19.32
CA LEU A 18 -11.62 -1.85 -18.02
C LEU A 18 -12.82 -2.58 -17.38
N SER A 19 -13.08 -3.80 -17.86
CA SER A 19 -14.30 -4.56 -17.56
C SER A 19 -14.53 -4.91 -16.09
N HIS A 20 -13.51 -4.81 -15.23
CA HIS A 20 -13.62 -5.14 -13.80
C HIS A 20 -13.74 -3.91 -12.90
N VAL A 21 -13.65 -2.69 -13.45
CA VAL A 21 -13.86 -1.43 -12.72
C VAL A 21 -14.81 -0.47 -13.47
N ASP A 22 -15.53 -0.98 -14.48
CA ASP A 22 -16.55 -0.29 -15.26
C ASP A 22 -16.13 1.07 -15.86
N LEU A 23 -14.88 1.16 -16.28
CA LEU A 23 -14.29 2.35 -16.91
C LEU A 23 -13.77 2.05 -18.32
N TYR A 24 -13.48 3.12 -19.06
CA TYR A 24 -12.79 3.05 -20.34
C TYR A 24 -11.58 3.97 -20.30
N LEU A 25 -10.45 3.48 -20.80
CA LEU A 25 -9.29 4.32 -21.13
C LEU A 25 -9.36 4.68 -22.61
N TYR A 26 -8.98 5.90 -22.93
CA TYR A 26 -8.95 6.39 -24.31
C TYR A 26 -7.59 6.98 -24.63
N GLU A 27 -6.79 6.23 -25.37
CA GLU A 27 -5.45 6.60 -25.78
C GLU A 27 -5.49 7.32 -27.14
N THR A 28 -5.04 8.57 -27.19
CA THR A 28 -5.07 9.36 -28.42
C THR A 28 -3.89 9.03 -29.33
N PHE A 29 -4.06 9.14 -30.65
CA PHE A 29 -2.93 8.95 -31.56
C PHE A 29 -1.87 10.06 -31.40
N PRO A 30 -0.56 9.76 -31.39
CA PRO A 30 0.50 10.71 -31.04
C PRO A 30 0.55 12.02 -31.85
N LYS A 31 -0.01 12.04 -33.07
CA LYS A 31 0.02 13.18 -34.00
C LYS A 31 -1.34 13.86 -34.19
N ILE A 32 -2.33 13.57 -33.34
CA ILE A 32 -3.65 14.20 -33.46
C ILE A 32 -3.56 15.71 -33.17
N SER A 33 -4.13 16.54 -34.04
CA SER A 33 -4.19 17.99 -33.79
C SER A 33 -5.17 18.30 -32.66
N LYS A 34 -4.92 19.38 -31.89
CA LYS A 34 -5.86 19.84 -30.83
C LYS A 34 -7.29 20.04 -31.36
N ARG A 35 -7.43 20.51 -32.60
CA ARG A 35 -8.73 20.69 -33.27
C ARG A 35 -9.42 19.36 -33.56
N ALA A 36 -8.69 18.36 -34.05
CA ALA A 36 -9.23 17.01 -34.30
C ALA A 36 -9.60 16.31 -32.98
N LEU A 37 -8.73 16.39 -31.97
CA LEU A 37 -9.02 15.87 -30.63
C LEU A 37 -10.25 16.53 -30.02
N GLY A 38 -10.35 17.86 -30.10
CA GLY A 38 -11.51 18.62 -29.60
C GLY A 38 -12.83 18.16 -30.22
N LYS A 39 -12.86 17.92 -31.54
CA LYS A 39 -14.04 17.36 -32.22
C LYS A 39 -14.37 15.95 -31.72
N CYS A 40 -13.37 15.09 -31.57
CA CYS A 40 -13.56 13.72 -31.07
C CYS A 40 -14.06 13.69 -29.62
N LEU A 41 -13.57 14.56 -28.75
CA LEU A 41 -14.03 14.67 -27.36
C LEU A 41 -15.40 15.35 -27.22
N GLN A 42 -15.76 16.28 -28.11
CA GLN A 42 -17.06 16.96 -28.10
C GLN A 42 -18.23 15.96 -28.25
N LEU A 43 -18.00 14.85 -28.95
CA LEU A 43 -18.99 13.79 -29.13
C LEU A 43 -19.22 12.97 -27.85
N LEU A 44 -18.17 12.78 -27.04
CA LEU A 44 -18.30 12.16 -25.72
C LEU A 44 -19.15 13.04 -24.79
N SER A 45 -18.89 14.35 -24.80
CA SER A 45 -19.69 15.33 -24.06
C SER A 45 -21.16 15.32 -24.50
N SER A 46 -21.41 15.28 -25.82
CA SER A 46 -22.77 15.19 -26.39
C SER A 46 -23.50 13.90 -26.00
N ALA A 47 -22.75 12.81 -25.75
CA ALA A 47 -23.27 11.55 -25.24
C ALA A 47 -23.37 11.49 -23.72
N ARG A 48 -23.13 12.60 -23.00
CA ARG A 48 -23.08 12.70 -21.53
C ARG A 48 -22.08 11.73 -20.89
N VAL A 49 -21.00 11.42 -21.60
CA VAL A 49 -19.88 10.64 -21.07
C VAL A 49 -18.96 11.60 -20.32
N LEU A 50 -18.72 11.32 -19.04
CA LEU A 50 -17.72 12.05 -18.26
C LEU A 50 -16.33 11.69 -18.80
N VAL A 51 -15.55 12.69 -19.18
CA VAL A 51 -14.18 12.54 -19.66
C VAL A 51 -13.25 13.21 -18.68
N GLU A 52 -12.28 12.45 -18.17
CA GLU A 52 -11.22 12.95 -17.32
C GLU A 52 -9.89 12.84 -18.07
N GLN A 53 -9.11 13.94 -18.07
CA GLN A 53 -7.77 13.91 -18.62
C GLN A 53 -6.85 13.14 -17.68
N ASP A 54 -6.08 12.22 -18.25
CA ASP A 54 -5.07 11.48 -17.50
C ASP A 54 -3.96 12.41 -16.99
N GLN A 55 -3.58 12.24 -15.73
CA GLN A 55 -2.57 13.05 -15.07
C GLN A 55 -1.62 12.17 -14.26
N GLN A 56 -0.40 12.65 -14.15
CA GLN A 56 0.60 12.01 -13.34
C GLN A 56 0.38 12.37 -11.86
N ILE A 57 0.32 11.34 -11.03
CA ILE A 57 0.45 11.42 -9.59
C ILE A 57 1.94 11.31 -9.26
N TYR A 58 2.40 12.21 -8.42
CA TYR A 58 3.75 12.20 -7.87
C TYR A 58 3.73 11.56 -6.49
N PRO A 59 4.81 10.88 -6.10
CA PRO A 59 4.90 10.32 -4.77
C PRO A 59 4.91 11.43 -3.73
N VAL A 60 4.56 11.02 -2.52
CA VAL A 60 4.71 11.80 -1.31
C VAL A 60 5.92 11.28 -0.56
N GLU A 61 7.08 11.48 -1.17
CA GLU A 61 8.35 10.98 -0.64
C GLU A 61 9.24 12.13 -0.20
N GLY A 62 9.56 12.11 1.09
CA GLY A 62 10.32 13.16 1.73
C GLY A 62 10.06 13.21 3.23
N GLY A 63 10.65 12.33 4.03
CA GLY A 63 10.76 12.62 5.47
C GLY A 63 11.41 14.00 5.63
N CYS A 64 10.87 14.83 6.52
CA CYS A 64 11.38 16.19 6.66
C CYS A 64 12.81 16.12 7.16
N SER A 65 13.75 16.57 6.32
CA SER A 65 15.13 16.71 6.73
C SER A 65 15.16 17.76 7.84
N THR A 66 15.45 17.36 9.07
CA THR A 66 15.72 18.32 10.13
C THR A 66 17.05 18.98 9.79
N GLY A 67 17.01 20.24 9.35
CA GLY A 67 18.18 21.05 9.02
C GLY A 67 19.25 21.00 10.10
N GLY A 68 20.51 20.91 9.66
CA GLY A 68 21.69 20.79 10.51
C GLY A 68 21.88 21.98 11.46
N ALA A 69 22.22 21.68 12.70
CA ALA A 69 22.77 22.66 13.62
C ALA A 69 24.17 23.07 13.13
N ARG A 70 24.32 24.32 12.68
CA ARG A 70 25.62 25.00 12.58
C ARG A 70 26.25 25.04 13.97
N GLY A 71 27.48 24.58 14.08
CA GLY A 71 28.16 24.39 15.36
C GLY A 71 28.60 25.67 16.05
N THR A 72 28.67 25.59 17.38
CA THR A 72 29.73 26.17 18.21
C THR A 72 29.85 25.34 19.51
N GLY A 73 31.02 24.73 19.72
CA GLY A 73 31.67 24.42 21.01
C GLY A 73 30.92 23.74 22.17
N GLY A 74 31.40 22.56 22.58
CA GLY A 74 31.45 22.20 24.01
C GLY A 74 30.67 20.95 24.46
N ARG A 75 31.44 19.88 24.75
CA ARG A 75 31.22 18.79 25.72
C ARG A 75 29.86 18.06 25.82
N SER A 76 29.95 16.76 25.49
CA SER A 76 29.28 15.60 26.10
C SER A 76 27.74 15.60 26.24
N GLY A 77 27.10 14.93 25.28
CA GLY A 77 25.76 14.36 25.40
C GLY A 77 25.46 13.50 24.17
N LYS A 78 25.49 12.16 24.32
CA LYS A 78 25.15 11.24 23.22
C LYS A 78 23.65 11.28 22.96
N SER A 79 23.23 12.03 21.95
CA SER A 79 21.90 11.94 21.34
C SER A 79 22.03 11.18 20.01
N VAL A 80 21.51 9.96 19.97
CA VAL A 80 21.36 9.20 18.72
C VAL A 80 20.13 9.75 18.01
N THR A 81 20.31 10.83 17.25
CA THR A 81 19.28 11.36 16.35
C THR A 81 19.61 10.86 14.94
N GLY A 82 18.98 9.75 14.56
CA GLY A 82 19.00 9.24 13.19
C GLY A 82 18.23 10.22 12.30
N GLY A 83 18.91 10.82 11.33
CA GLY A 83 18.28 11.71 10.35
C GLY A 83 17.27 10.94 9.50
N ARG A 84 16.01 11.38 9.53
CA ARG A 84 14.91 10.84 8.72
C ARG A 84 15.13 11.23 7.27
N THR A 85 15.23 10.25 6.38
CA THR A 85 15.54 10.45 4.95
C THR A 85 14.41 9.92 4.05
N PRO A 86 14.19 10.52 2.87
CA PRO A 86 13.14 10.10 1.93
C PRO A 86 13.39 8.69 1.37
N PRO A 87 12.34 7.94 0.99
CA PRO A 87 12.50 6.73 0.19
C PRO A 87 13.14 7.08 -1.17
N GLY A 88 13.99 6.18 -1.67
CA GLY A 88 14.80 6.39 -2.88
C GLY A 88 16.27 6.77 -2.62
N SER A 89 16.64 7.11 -1.38
CA SER A 89 18.03 7.35 -0.96
C SER A 89 18.41 6.53 0.28
N GLU A 90 18.09 5.24 0.32
CA GLU A 90 18.35 4.42 1.49
C GLU A 90 19.82 3.97 1.60
N ALA A 91 20.25 3.84 2.85
CA ALA A 91 21.33 2.97 3.27
C ALA A 91 20.93 1.51 3.05
N THR A 92 20.75 1.10 1.80
CA THR A 92 20.53 -0.30 1.45
C THR A 92 21.71 -1.11 1.95
N PHE A 93 21.44 -2.29 2.49
CA PHE A 93 22.51 -3.12 3.00
C PHE A 93 22.28 -4.58 2.65
N GLN A 94 23.41 -5.27 2.53
CA GLN A 94 23.44 -6.72 2.52
C GLN A 94 23.38 -7.21 3.97
N PRO A 95 22.85 -8.43 4.22
CA PRO A 95 22.72 -8.97 5.57
C PRO A 95 23.95 -8.90 6.46
N ASN A 96 25.13 -9.00 5.86
CA ASN A 96 26.38 -9.06 6.60
C ASN A 96 27.07 -7.69 6.79
N ASN A 97 26.49 -6.59 6.31
CA ASN A 97 27.24 -5.35 6.10
C ASN A 97 26.86 -4.17 7.03
N GLN A 98 25.83 -4.26 7.88
CA GLN A 98 25.45 -3.14 8.75
C GLN A 98 25.13 -3.53 10.19
N LEU A 99 25.62 -2.73 11.16
CA LEU A 99 25.44 -2.97 12.59
C LEU A 99 23.97 -2.94 13.04
N PRO A 100 23.10 -2.00 12.58
CA PRO A 100 21.68 -2.04 12.89
C PRO A 100 21.01 -3.32 12.39
N PHE A 101 21.34 -3.77 11.18
CA PHE A 101 20.81 -5.01 10.65
C PHE A 101 21.39 -6.25 11.33
N LYS A 102 22.67 -6.26 11.70
CA LYS A 102 23.26 -7.35 12.52
C LYS A 102 22.57 -7.45 13.88
N LYS A 103 22.22 -6.32 14.50
CA LYS A 103 21.42 -6.30 15.75
C LYS A 103 20.00 -6.82 15.52
N PHE A 104 19.36 -6.43 14.41
CA PHE A 104 18.06 -6.94 14.01
C PHE A 104 18.08 -8.44 13.71
N LEU A 105 19.03 -8.92 12.91
CA LEU A 105 19.23 -10.32 12.56
C LEU A 105 19.62 -11.18 13.75
N SER A 106 20.60 -10.76 14.55
CA SER A 106 20.98 -11.49 15.77
C SER A 106 19.78 -11.67 16.70
N ARG A 107 18.84 -10.71 16.68
CA ARG A 107 17.59 -10.78 17.44
C ARG A 107 16.55 -11.70 16.78
N LEU A 108 16.32 -11.61 15.47
CA LEU A 108 15.47 -12.56 14.72
C LEU A 108 15.98 -14.01 14.85
N GLN A 109 17.31 -14.20 14.87
CA GLN A 109 17.94 -15.50 15.04
C GLN A 109 17.85 -16.02 16.47
N SER A 110 17.82 -15.13 17.48
CA SER A 110 17.56 -15.52 18.88
C SER A 110 16.08 -15.77 19.18
N ASP A 111 15.19 -15.24 18.34
CA ASP A 111 13.74 -15.27 18.50
C ASP A 111 13.11 -15.61 17.14
N CYS A 112 13.16 -16.89 16.76
CA CYS A 112 12.76 -17.38 15.42
C CYS A 112 11.25 -17.21 15.12
N LYS A 113 10.51 -16.50 15.97
CA LYS A 113 9.05 -16.33 15.94
C LYS A 113 8.70 -14.84 15.85
N GLY A 114 7.63 -14.52 15.11
CA GLY A 114 7.19 -13.14 14.85
C GLY A 114 7.46 -12.64 13.44
N THR A 115 7.18 -11.36 13.21
CA THR A 115 7.25 -10.69 11.90
C THR A 115 8.45 -9.75 11.82
N ASN A 116 8.64 -9.07 10.68
CA ASN A 116 9.63 -8.02 10.53
C ASN A 116 9.29 -6.70 11.28
N ILE A 117 8.14 -6.65 11.97
CA ILE A 117 7.67 -5.50 12.75
C ILE A 117 7.97 -5.73 14.25
N ILE A 118 9.24 -5.62 14.65
CA ILE A 118 9.73 -6.18 15.93
C ILE A 118 10.53 -5.23 16.82
N LYS A 119 10.33 -3.91 16.71
CA LYS A 119 10.92 -2.97 17.67
C LYS A 119 10.06 -1.73 17.88
N GLY A 120 9.90 -1.33 19.14
CA GLY A 120 9.26 -0.07 19.49
C GLY A 120 7.76 -0.04 19.23
N TYR A 121 7.09 -1.20 19.19
CA TYR A 121 5.64 -1.28 19.01
C TYR A 121 5.00 -2.37 19.88
N ASP A 122 5.61 -2.65 21.04
CA ASP A 122 5.16 -3.69 21.98
C ASP A 122 3.69 -3.50 22.38
N GLN A 123 3.19 -2.26 22.40
CA GLN A 123 1.80 -1.96 22.70
C GLN A 123 0.81 -2.58 21.70
N THR A 124 1.23 -2.83 20.46
CA THR A 124 0.39 -3.48 19.43
C THR A 124 0.20 -4.97 19.66
N LYS A 125 1.04 -5.60 20.50
CA LYS A 125 1.11 -7.06 20.67
C LYS A 125 1.29 -7.81 19.34
N MET A 126 2.00 -7.20 18.39
CA MET A 126 2.24 -7.75 17.05
C MET A 126 2.85 -9.15 17.12
N LYS A 127 3.85 -9.32 17.99
CA LYS A 127 4.53 -10.60 18.16
C LYS A 127 3.57 -11.65 18.72
N GLU A 128 2.90 -11.39 19.84
CA GLU A 128 2.01 -12.39 20.44
C GLU A 128 0.84 -12.76 19.52
N GLY A 129 0.30 -11.80 18.77
CA GLY A 129 -0.80 -12.07 17.85
C GLY A 129 -0.37 -12.90 16.63
N THR A 130 0.78 -12.58 16.03
CA THR A 130 1.28 -13.33 14.86
C THR A 130 1.82 -14.71 15.23
N GLU A 131 2.35 -14.89 16.44
CA GLU A 131 2.63 -16.23 16.98
C GLU A 131 1.34 -17.03 17.22
N LEU A 132 0.31 -16.38 17.76
CA LEU A 132 -0.98 -17.03 18.02
C LEU A 132 -1.66 -17.48 16.72
N SER A 133 -1.46 -16.77 15.59
CA SER A 133 -2.09 -17.13 14.32
C SER A 133 -1.47 -18.34 13.63
N GLU A 134 -0.21 -18.68 13.88
CA GLU A 134 0.54 -19.70 13.14
C GLU A 134 -0.22 -21.04 12.91
N PRO A 135 -0.86 -21.67 13.92
CA PRO A 135 -1.59 -22.93 13.72
C PRO A 135 -3.00 -22.74 13.12
N HIS A 136 -3.43 -21.49 12.90
CA HIS A 136 -4.78 -21.13 12.48
C HIS A 136 -4.87 -20.55 11.07
N GLU A 137 -3.77 -20.13 10.45
CA GLU A 137 -3.74 -19.69 9.06
C GLU A 137 -3.96 -20.86 8.08
N ARG A 138 -5.20 -21.03 7.59
CA ARG A 138 -5.64 -22.21 6.82
C ARG A 138 -5.89 -21.94 5.34
N SER A 139 -6.10 -20.69 4.95
CA SER A 139 -6.50 -20.31 3.59
C SER A 139 -5.49 -19.36 2.95
N ASP A 140 -5.18 -19.56 1.67
CA ASP A 140 -4.46 -18.55 0.89
C ASP A 140 -5.33 -17.33 0.63
N VAL A 141 -4.74 -16.15 0.74
CA VAL A 141 -5.42 -14.87 0.55
C VAL A 141 -4.74 -14.10 -0.57
N ASN A 142 -5.46 -13.83 -1.66
CA ASN A 142 -4.93 -12.99 -2.73
C ASN A 142 -4.92 -11.51 -2.29
N VAL A 143 -3.72 -10.94 -2.15
CA VAL A 143 -3.47 -9.54 -1.83
C VAL A 143 -2.85 -8.87 -3.05
N CYS A 144 -3.51 -7.82 -3.55
CA CYS A 144 -2.95 -7.02 -4.65
C CYS A 144 -2.13 -5.86 -4.11
N ILE A 145 -0.95 -5.60 -4.70
CA ILE A 145 -0.12 -4.43 -4.42
C ILE A 145 -0.07 -3.58 -5.69
N VAL A 146 -0.55 -2.34 -5.61
CA VAL A 146 -0.49 -1.36 -6.70
C VAL A 146 0.56 -0.31 -6.35
N ASP A 147 1.76 -0.47 -6.91
CA ASP A 147 2.95 0.26 -6.45
C ASP A 147 4.06 0.33 -7.53
N THR A 148 5.34 0.39 -7.15
CA THR A 148 6.52 0.43 -8.03
C THR A 148 6.91 -0.93 -8.61
N GLY A 149 6.12 -1.98 -8.38
CA GLY A 149 6.42 -3.35 -8.80
C GLY A 149 6.95 -4.21 -7.65
N VAL A 150 7.62 -5.32 -7.97
CA VAL A 150 8.30 -6.16 -6.99
C VAL A 150 9.61 -6.71 -7.56
N ASP A 151 10.65 -6.84 -6.74
CA ASP A 151 11.74 -7.77 -7.03
C ASP A 151 11.25 -9.20 -6.76
N TYR A 152 10.60 -9.79 -7.75
CA TYR A 152 10.10 -11.17 -7.66
C TYR A 152 11.22 -12.22 -7.63
N ASN A 153 12.49 -11.82 -7.81
CA ASN A 153 13.64 -12.71 -7.64
C ASN A 153 14.17 -12.68 -6.19
N HIS A 154 13.70 -11.77 -5.35
CA HIS A 154 14.11 -11.69 -3.94
C HIS A 154 13.81 -13.02 -3.22
N GLN A 155 14.81 -13.58 -2.54
CA GLN A 155 14.71 -14.93 -1.94
C GLN A 155 13.58 -15.03 -0.93
N ASP A 156 13.42 -14.01 -0.09
CA ASP A 156 12.33 -13.92 0.89
C ASP A 156 10.94 -13.62 0.32
N LEU A 157 10.77 -13.42 -0.99
CA LEU A 157 9.44 -13.27 -1.60
C LEU A 157 9.04 -14.49 -2.45
N GLN A 158 9.97 -15.46 -2.59
CA GLN A 158 9.75 -16.66 -3.38
C GLN A 158 8.55 -17.46 -2.87
N GLY A 159 7.71 -17.92 -3.80
CA GLY A 159 6.50 -18.70 -3.51
C GLY A 159 5.30 -17.89 -3.01
N ASN A 160 5.45 -16.59 -2.72
CA ASN A 160 4.35 -15.71 -2.36
C ASN A 160 3.96 -14.73 -3.48
N VAL A 161 4.83 -14.41 -4.42
CA VAL A 161 4.44 -13.64 -5.63
C VAL A 161 3.81 -14.58 -6.67
N VAL A 162 2.54 -14.36 -7.01
CA VAL A 162 1.74 -15.25 -7.88
C VAL A 162 1.47 -14.63 -9.26
N HIS A 163 1.20 -13.33 -9.30
CA HIS A 163 0.89 -12.63 -10.53
C HIS A 163 1.66 -11.32 -10.57
N VAL A 164 2.17 -10.93 -11.75
CA VAL A 164 2.87 -9.68 -11.96
C VAL A 164 2.43 -9.04 -13.28
N LYS A 165 2.11 -7.74 -13.25
CA LYS A 165 1.74 -6.95 -14.43
C LYS A 165 2.30 -5.53 -14.34
N HIS A 166 2.57 -4.89 -15.47
CA HIS A 166 2.78 -3.44 -15.54
C HIS A 166 1.46 -2.72 -15.89
N GLY A 167 1.12 -1.64 -15.20
CA GLY A 167 -0.13 -0.89 -15.40
C GLY A 167 -0.26 -0.32 -16.82
N ARG A 168 0.87 0.16 -17.37
CA ARG A 168 1.03 0.60 -18.77
C ARG A 168 1.07 -0.52 -19.81
N ASP A 169 0.90 -1.79 -19.45
CA ASP A 169 0.78 -2.86 -20.45
C ASP A 169 -0.55 -2.66 -21.22
N ALA A 170 -0.48 -1.82 -22.25
CA ALA A 170 -1.48 -1.69 -23.28
C ALA A 170 -1.55 -3.03 -24.02
N SER A 171 -2.63 -3.76 -23.70
CA SER A 171 -3.21 -4.85 -24.47
C SER A 171 -2.47 -6.20 -24.49
N GLY A 172 -3.21 -7.24 -24.11
CA GLY A 172 -2.84 -8.65 -24.23
C GLY A 172 -2.92 -9.18 -25.66
N ASP A 173 -2.35 -8.48 -26.64
CA ASP A 173 -2.23 -8.95 -28.03
C ASP A 173 -0.77 -9.07 -28.51
N GLY A 174 0.20 -8.97 -27.59
CA GLY A 174 1.62 -9.13 -27.94
C GLY A 174 2.18 -8.03 -28.84
N SER A 175 1.43 -6.96 -29.11
CA SER A 175 1.87 -5.87 -29.97
C SER A 175 2.31 -4.70 -29.11
N GLY A 176 3.54 -4.78 -28.61
CA GLY A 176 4.24 -3.69 -27.92
C GLY A 176 4.16 -2.40 -28.74
N GLY A 177 3.43 -1.42 -28.22
CA GLY A 177 3.12 -0.17 -28.89
C GLY A 177 3.41 1.04 -28.03
N GLY A 178 4.69 1.20 -27.66
CA GLY A 178 5.43 2.46 -27.44
C GLY A 178 4.80 3.63 -26.67
N GLY A 179 5.38 3.97 -25.51
CA GLY A 179 5.22 5.31 -24.93
C GLY A 179 5.93 5.53 -23.59
N GLY A 180 7.26 5.69 -23.62
CA GLY A 180 8.04 6.26 -22.51
C GLY A 180 8.71 5.23 -21.60
N CYS A 181 9.83 4.68 -22.07
CA CYS A 181 10.78 3.99 -21.22
C CYS A 181 11.50 5.05 -20.37
N ASP A 182 11.41 4.97 -19.05
CA ASP A 182 12.13 5.86 -18.13
C ASP A 182 13.63 5.54 -18.18
N GLY A 183 14.36 6.13 -19.13
CA GLY A 183 15.82 6.31 -19.11
C GLY A 183 16.73 5.09 -18.94
N GLY A 184 16.18 3.87 -18.81
CA GLY A 184 16.93 2.67 -18.42
C GLY A 184 16.67 1.44 -19.30
N GLY A 185 16.02 1.60 -20.45
CA GLY A 185 15.73 0.51 -21.38
C GLY A 185 14.38 -0.17 -21.12
N CYS A 186 13.81 -0.68 -22.20
CA CYS A 186 12.45 -1.23 -22.25
C CYS A 186 12.41 -2.75 -21.93
N ASP A 187 13.51 -3.30 -21.40
CA ASP A 187 13.72 -4.73 -21.13
C ASP A 187 13.61 -5.11 -19.65
N PHE A 188 13.16 -4.21 -18.77
CA PHE A 188 12.82 -4.61 -17.40
C PHE A 188 11.54 -5.43 -17.42
N ALA A 189 11.70 -6.73 -17.22
CA ALA A 189 10.64 -7.71 -17.20
C ALA A 189 9.41 -7.22 -16.41
N ARG A 190 8.22 -7.47 -16.98
CA ARG A 190 6.91 -6.98 -16.54
C ARG A 190 6.80 -6.89 -15.02
N GLY A 191 6.74 -5.66 -14.49
CA GLY A 191 6.51 -5.38 -13.06
C GLY A 191 7.70 -5.58 -12.11
N MET A 192 8.92 -5.73 -12.63
CA MET A 192 10.16 -5.66 -11.83
C MET A 192 10.28 -4.30 -11.13
N ASP A 193 10.67 -4.31 -9.86
CA ASP A 193 10.84 -3.10 -9.07
C ASP A 193 12.22 -2.48 -9.26
N ASN A 194 12.23 -1.25 -9.77
CA ASN A 194 13.41 -0.43 -9.96
C ASN A 194 13.44 0.80 -9.03
N HIS A 195 12.53 0.85 -8.05
CA HIS A 195 12.50 1.86 -7.00
C HIS A 195 12.80 1.25 -5.63
N GLY A 196 12.12 0.15 -5.31
CA GLY A 196 12.22 -0.59 -4.06
C GLY A 196 11.04 -0.46 -3.12
N HIS A 197 10.15 0.51 -3.32
CA HIS A 197 9.00 0.78 -2.43
C HIS A 197 7.98 -0.36 -2.45
N GLY A 198 7.62 -0.86 -3.64
CA GLY A 198 6.73 -2.00 -3.79
C GLY A 198 7.30 -3.31 -3.26
N THR A 199 8.61 -3.55 -3.45
CA THR A 199 9.32 -4.70 -2.86
C THR A 199 9.32 -4.63 -1.33
N PHE A 200 9.46 -3.43 -0.75
CA PHE A 200 9.41 -3.23 0.68
C PHE A 200 8.03 -3.52 1.27
N ILE A 201 6.97 -3.05 0.62
CA ILE A 201 5.58 -3.36 0.99
C ILE A 201 5.30 -4.86 0.90
N ALA A 202 5.78 -5.52 -0.16
CA ALA A 202 5.62 -6.96 -0.35
C ALA A 202 6.23 -7.77 0.81
N GLY A 203 7.41 -7.35 1.29
CA GLY A 203 8.09 -7.98 2.43
C GLY A 203 7.33 -7.85 3.75
N ILE A 204 6.76 -6.68 4.04
CA ILE A 204 5.92 -6.46 5.23
C ILE A 204 4.70 -7.39 5.22
N ILE A 205 4.04 -7.53 4.07
CA ILE A 205 2.81 -8.30 3.96
C ILE A 205 3.10 -9.81 3.97
N ALA A 206 4.04 -10.25 3.13
CA ALA A 206 4.20 -11.67 2.78
C ALA A 206 5.66 -12.14 2.66
N GLY A 207 6.60 -11.51 3.37
CA GLY A 207 7.96 -12.05 3.54
C GLY A 207 7.92 -13.52 3.98
N ASN A 208 8.70 -14.36 3.31
CA ASN A 208 8.64 -15.82 3.35
C ASN A 208 10.01 -16.43 3.66
N SER A 209 10.80 -15.76 4.50
CA SER A 209 12.06 -16.33 4.94
C SER A 209 11.82 -17.67 5.68
N GLN A 210 12.65 -18.66 5.39
CA GLN A 210 12.61 -19.96 6.06
C GLN A 210 12.94 -19.81 7.55
N ARG A 211 12.48 -20.76 8.37
CA ARG A 211 12.56 -20.68 9.84
C ARG A 211 13.98 -20.47 10.38
N ASP A 212 14.98 -20.99 9.69
CA ASP A 212 16.40 -20.92 10.09
C ASP A 212 17.23 -19.98 9.18
N SER A 213 16.57 -19.16 8.36
CA SER A 213 17.23 -18.25 7.41
C SER A 213 17.46 -16.86 7.99
N GLN A 214 18.39 -16.12 7.38
CA GLN A 214 18.74 -14.74 7.74
C GLN A 214 17.79 -13.69 7.10
N GLY A 215 16.56 -14.09 6.77
CA GLY A 215 15.60 -13.27 6.05
C GLY A 215 14.44 -12.76 6.91
N ILE A 216 13.53 -12.01 6.32
CA ILE A 216 12.34 -11.45 6.97
C ILE A 216 11.08 -12.30 6.79
N LYS A 217 10.22 -12.25 7.81
CA LYS A 217 8.88 -12.84 7.80
C LYS A 217 7.84 -11.73 7.75
N GLY A 218 6.95 -11.79 6.76
CA GLY A 218 5.81 -10.90 6.65
C GLY A 218 4.74 -11.23 7.68
N ILE A 219 3.71 -10.39 7.73
CA ILE A 219 2.61 -10.51 8.70
C ILE A 219 1.73 -11.72 8.42
N CYS A 220 1.43 -12.03 7.15
CA CYS A 220 0.57 -13.15 6.79
C CYS A 220 1.33 -14.16 5.93
N ARG A 221 1.51 -15.38 6.45
CA ARG A 221 2.26 -16.45 5.78
C ARG A 221 1.54 -17.03 4.58
N ARG A 222 0.21 -16.93 4.58
CA ARG A 222 -0.68 -17.41 3.51
C ARG A 222 -1.09 -16.30 2.53
N ALA A 223 -0.49 -15.11 2.62
CA ALA A 223 -0.71 -14.06 1.64
C ALA A 223 -0.06 -14.43 0.30
N LYS A 224 -0.84 -14.36 -0.78
CA LYS A 224 -0.42 -14.57 -2.16
C LYS A 224 -0.54 -13.25 -2.91
N LEU A 225 0.59 -12.76 -3.40
CA LEU A 225 0.72 -11.41 -3.93
C LEU A 225 0.40 -11.36 -5.43
N THR A 226 -0.57 -10.53 -5.77
CA THR A 226 -0.78 -10.01 -7.13
C THR A 226 -0.12 -8.65 -7.22
N ILE A 227 0.88 -8.49 -8.07
CA ILE A 227 1.65 -7.25 -8.18
C ILE A 227 1.23 -6.52 -9.45
N CYS A 228 0.90 -5.25 -9.31
CA CYS A 228 0.71 -4.36 -10.44
C CYS A 228 1.55 -3.10 -10.30
N LYS A 229 2.54 -2.95 -11.18
CA LYS A 229 3.40 -1.77 -11.22
C LYS A 229 2.67 -0.60 -11.87
N ALA A 230 2.18 0.33 -11.07
CA ALA A 230 1.58 1.58 -11.54
C ALA A 230 2.53 2.78 -11.43
N LEU A 231 3.59 2.65 -10.63
CA LEU A 231 4.54 3.72 -10.32
C LEU A 231 5.94 3.39 -10.87
N ASN A 232 6.66 4.42 -11.31
CA ASN A 232 7.97 4.26 -11.93
C ASN A 232 9.15 4.36 -10.94
N SER A 233 10.38 4.44 -11.45
CA SER A 233 11.61 4.56 -10.65
C SER A 233 11.76 5.90 -9.91
N LYS A 234 10.81 6.82 -10.08
CA LYS A 234 10.69 8.07 -9.32
C LYS A 234 9.42 8.07 -8.47
N ASN A 235 8.85 6.89 -8.23
CA ASN A 235 7.60 6.62 -7.55
C ASN A 235 6.39 7.44 -8.09
N ALA A 236 6.44 7.86 -9.36
CA ALA A 236 5.39 8.61 -10.02
C ALA A 236 4.64 7.70 -11.01
N GLY A 237 3.35 7.94 -11.21
CA GLY A 237 2.53 7.12 -12.11
C GLY A 237 1.29 7.85 -12.60
N PHE A 238 0.71 7.40 -13.70
CA PHE A 238 -0.51 8.01 -14.23
C PHE A 238 -1.75 7.42 -13.56
N VAL A 239 -2.82 8.22 -13.47
CA VAL A 239 -4.12 7.72 -12.99
C VAL A 239 -4.60 6.56 -13.85
N SER A 240 -4.41 6.63 -15.17
CA SER A 240 -4.73 5.52 -16.08
C SER A 240 -4.00 4.22 -15.73
N ASP A 241 -2.72 4.27 -15.37
CA ASP A 241 -1.91 3.12 -14.95
C ASP A 241 -2.48 2.50 -13.64
N ILE A 242 -2.90 3.34 -12.70
CA ILE A 242 -3.54 2.92 -11.44
C ILE A 242 -4.90 2.25 -11.72
N LEU A 243 -5.74 2.83 -12.58
CA LEU A 243 -7.04 2.26 -12.95
C LEU A 243 -6.89 0.91 -13.66
N ASN A 244 -5.90 0.78 -14.55
CA ASN A 244 -5.51 -0.48 -15.17
C ASN A 244 -5.11 -1.52 -14.12
N CYS A 245 -4.39 -1.10 -13.08
CA CYS A 245 -4.02 -1.97 -11.98
C CYS A 245 -5.20 -2.39 -11.11
N PHE A 246 -6.13 -1.50 -10.77
CA PHE A 246 -7.36 -1.89 -10.07
C PHE A 246 -8.20 -2.87 -10.88
N ASN A 247 -8.30 -2.66 -12.20
CA ASN A 247 -8.93 -3.62 -13.10
C ASN A 247 -8.23 -4.99 -13.06
N PHE A 248 -6.89 -5.01 -13.05
CA PHE A 248 -6.12 -6.25 -12.96
C PHE A 248 -6.30 -6.95 -11.62
N CYS A 249 -6.21 -6.24 -10.50
CA CYS A 249 -6.45 -6.78 -9.16
C CYS A 249 -7.84 -7.43 -9.06
N ALA A 250 -8.87 -6.75 -9.56
CA ALA A 250 -10.24 -7.27 -9.59
C ALA A 250 -10.37 -8.48 -10.52
N SER A 251 -9.68 -8.51 -11.66
CA SER A 251 -9.66 -9.67 -12.58
C SER A 251 -8.98 -10.90 -11.99
N LYS A 252 -8.11 -10.71 -10.99
CA LYS A 252 -7.46 -11.79 -10.23
C LYS A 252 -8.17 -12.10 -8.91
N GLU A 253 -9.36 -11.54 -8.71
CA GLU A 253 -10.19 -11.79 -7.52
C GLU A 253 -9.46 -11.48 -6.20
N ALA A 254 -8.60 -10.45 -6.21
CA ALA A 254 -7.93 -9.98 -5.02
C ALA A 254 -8.96 -9.66 -3.92
N LYS A 255 -8.67 -10.07 -2.68
CA LYS A 255 -9.53 -9.77 -1.52
C LYS A 255 -9.18 -8.44 -0.88
N ILE A 256 -7.92 -8.06 -0.99
CA ILE A 256 -7.38 -6.82 -0.45
C ILE A 256 -6.49 -6.17 -1.51
N ILE A 257 -6.56 -4.84 -1.63
CA ILE A 257 -5.62 -4.04 -2.43
C ILE A 257 -4.90 -3.08 -1.49
N ASN A 258 -3.56 -3.15 -1.46
CA ASN A 258 -2.73 -2.11 -0.87
C ASN A 258 -2.44 -1.04 -1.92
N ALA A 259 -2.87 0.19 -1.64
CA ALA A 259 -2.72 1.35 -2.52
C ALA A 259 -1.94 2.46 -1.79
N SER A 260 -0.62 2.45 -1.94
CA SER A 260 0.29 3.38 -1.24
C SER A 260 0.71 4.55 -2.12
N PHE A 261 -0.27 5.25 -2.71
CA PHE A 261 -0.07 6.49 -3.48
C PHE A 261 -1.05 7.56 -3.01
N ALA A 262 -0.76 8.82 -3.32
CA ALA A 262 -1.57 9.93 -2.87
C ALA A 262 -1.50 11.12 -3.85
N SER A 263 -2.61 11.85 -3.98
CA SER A 263 -2.69 13.08 -4.78
C SER A 263 -3.54 14.14 -4.09
N THR A 264 -3.21 15.41 -4.25
CA THR A 264 -4.06 16.53 -3.81
C THR A 264 -5.23 16.79 -4.76
N LYS A 265 -5.21 16.19 -5.95
CA LYS A 265 -6.28 16.32 -6.93
C LYS A 265 -7.33 15.22 -6.76
N ASN A 266 -8.59 15.62 -6.83
CA ASN A 266 -9.74 14.71 -6.93
C ASN A 266 -9.85 14.15 -8.36
N TYR A 267 -9.98 12.83 -8.48
CA TYR A 267 -10.20 12.13 -9.75
C TYR A 267 -11.52 11.33 -9.70
N PRO A 268 -12.60 11.79 -10.36
CA PRO A 268 -13.85 11.04 -10.44
C PRO A 268 -13.67 9.61 -10.95
N SER A 269 -12.75 9.36 -11.89
CA SER A 269 -12.49 7.99 -12.36
C SER A 269 -11.92 7.10 -11.26
N LEU A 270 -11.05 7.65 -10.40
CA LEU A 270 -10.47 6.91 -9.27
C LEU A 270 -11.55 6.55 -8.24
N PHE A 271 -12.44 7.50 -7.94
CA PHE A 271 -13.57 7.26 -7.04
C PHE A 271 -14.50 6.15 -7.56
N GLU A 272 -14.93 6.21 -8.83
CA GLU A 272 -15.83 5.20 -9.40
C GLU A 272 -15.17 3.81 -9.50
N ALA A 273 -13.86 3.72 -9.76
CA ALA A 273 -13.14 2.46 -9.71
C ALA A 273 -13.16 1.86 -8.30
N LEU A 274 -12.85 2.66 -7.27
CA LEU A 274 -12.87 2.20 -5.88
C LEU A 274 -14.28 1.79 -5.42
N LYS A 275 -15.31 2.50 -5.88
CA LYS A 275 -16.71 2.14 -5.66
C LYS A 275 -17.08 0.80 -6.33
N THR A 276 -16.58 0.54 -7.52
CA THR A 276 -16.75 -0.77 -8.18
C THR A 276 -16.05 -1.88 -7.41
N LEU A 277 -14.87 -1.60 -6.83
CA LEU A 277 -14.17 -2.53 -5.93
C LEU A 277 -14.97 -2.79 -4.64
N GLU A 278 -15.67 -1.78 -4.10
CA GLU A 278 -16.58 -1.93 -2.95
C GLU A 278 -17.68 -2.96 -3.27
N GLN A 279 -18.33 -2.81 -4.43
CA GLN A 279 -19.39 -3.71 -4.90
C GLN A 279 -18.89 -5.15 -5.13
N LYS A 280 -17.59 -5.30 -5.46
CA LYS A 280 -16.93 -6.61 -5.62
C LYS A 280 -16.42 -7.20 -4.30
N ASN A 281 -16.73 -6.57 -3.18
CA ASN A 281 -16.31 -6.98 -1.85
C ASN A 281 -14.77 -7.02 -1.69
N ILE A 282 -14.07 -6.05 -2.28
CA ILE A 282 -12.61 -5.94 -2.22
C ILE A 282 -12.25 -4.82 -1.25
N LEU A 283 -11.52 -5.15 -0.17
CA LEU A 283 -10.98 -4.18 0.77
C LEU A 283 -9.84 -3.40 0.11
N VAL A 284 -9.83 -2.08 0.24
CA VAL A 284 -8.71 -1.22 -0.18
C VAL A 284 -8.09 -0.59 1.05
N VAL A 285 -6.79 -0.73 1.22
CA VAL A 285 -6.02 -0.13 2.30
C VAL A 285 -5.09 0.92 1.70
N SER A 286 -5.25 2.17 2.12
CA SER A 286 -4.47 3.33 1.66
C SER A 286 -3.64 3.92 2.78
N SER A 287 -2.48 4.45 2.45
CA SER A 287 -1.74 5.32 3.36
C SER A 287 -2.41 6.69 3.49
N SER A 288 -2.23 7.35 4.63
CA SER A 288 -2.71 8.72 4.85
C SER A 288 -1.95 9.76 4.04
N GLY A 289 -0.73 9.42 3.58
CA GLY A 289 0.23 10.35 3.01
C GLY A 289 1.17 10.92 4.09
N ASN A 290 2.27 11.49 3.62
CA ASN A 290 3.29 12.12 4.46
C ASN A 290 3.34 13.63 4.18
N CYS A 291 3.73 14.43 5.16
CA CYS A 291 3.78 15.88 5.05
C CYS A 291 5.14 16.42 5.50
N CYS A 292 5.54 17.56 4.94
CA CYS A 292 6.55 18.41 5.54
C CYS A 292 6.07 19.84 5.75
N PRO A 293 5.83 20.23 7.02
CA PRO A 293 5.49 21.60 7.35
C PRO A 293 6.63 22.59 7.06
N THR A 294 7.86 22.11 6.89
CA THR A 294 9.01 22.92 6.47
C THR A 294 9.26 22.76 4.97
N ALA A 295 9.38 23.88 4.25
CA ALA A 295 9.38 23.98 2.78
C ALA A 295 10.59 23.36 2.04
N GLU A 296 11.32 22.43 2.67
CA GLU A 296 12.59 21.90 2.15
C GLU A 296 12.41 20.69 1.21
N SER A 297 11.28 19.97 1.28
CA SER A 297 11.01 18.84 0.36
C SER A 297 10.00 19.23 -0.72
N LYS A 298 10.43 19.17 -1.99
CA LYS A 298 9.62 19.58 -3.16
C LYS A 298 8.44 18.65 -3.46
N ASN A 299 8.38 17.48 -2.83
CA ASN A 299 7.46 16.39 -3.17
C ASN A 299 6.64 15.89 -1.96
N THR A 300 6.44 16.70 -0.93
CA THR A 300 5.53 16.34 0.18
C THR A 300 4.44 17.38 0.40
N PHE A 301 3.40 16.97 1.12
CA PHE A 301 2.33 17.89 1.48
C PHE A 301 2.82 18.90 2.52
N THR A 302 2.56 20.18 2.32
CA THR A 302 2.97 21.22 3.28
C THR A 302 2.11 21.23 4.54
N GLU A 303 1.01 20.45 4.56
CA GLU A 303 0.04 20.35 5.63
C GLU A 303 -0.26 18.88 5.91
N CYS A 304 -0.24 18.50 7.18
CA CYS A 304 -0.49 17.14 7.64
C CYS A 304 -1.97 16.89 7.96
N ASN A 305 -2.72 17.94 8.30
CA ASN A 305 -4.13 17.85 8.61
C ASN A 305 -4.96 17.76 7.32
N LEU A 306 -5.52 16.57 7.06
CA LEU A 306 -6.27 16.30 5.83
C LEU A 306 -7.65 16.98 5.80
N ASP A 307 -8.11 17.52 6.94
CA ASP A 307 -9.28 18.39 6.99
C ASP A 307 -9.00 19.78 6.37
N VAL A 308 -7.72 20.18 6.34
CA VAL A 308 -7.24 21.42 5.70
C VAL A 308 -6.77 21.14 4.27
N MET A 309 -5.91 20.14 4.07
CA MET A 309 -5.40 19.74 2.76
C MET A 309 -5.87 18.33 2.41
N ARG A 310 -6.93 18.23 1.59
CA ARG A 310 -7.44 16.92 1.18
C ARG A 310 -6.46 16.18 0.30
N VAL A 311 -6.34 14.89 0.56
CA VAL A 311 -5.52 13.94 -0.19
C VAL A 311 -6.39 12.76 -0.62
N TYR A 312 -6.19 12.28 -1.85
CA TYR A 312 -6.93 11.19 -2.46
C TYR A 312 -6.00 9.98 -2.71
N PRO A 313 -6.47 8.74 -2.47
CA PRO A 313 -7.86 8.36 -2.27
C PRO A 313 -8.39 8.56 -0.83
N THR A 314 -7.55 8.92 0.15
CA THR A 314 -7.94 9.08 1.57
C THR A 314 -9.24 9.82 1.81
N ALA A 315 -9.47 10.97 1.17
CA ALA A 315 -10.69 11.76 1.37
C ALA A 315 -11.98 11.03 0.94
N TYR A 316 -11.89 10.04 0.03
CA TYR A 316 -13.03 9.22 -0.39
C TYR A 316 -13.53 8.26 0.70
N SER A 317 -12.78 8.07 1.78
CA SER A 317 -13.12 7.15 2.87
C SER A 317 -14.40 7.56 3.64
N THR A 318 -14.87 8.79 3.45
CA THR A 318 -16.17 9.27 3.96
C THR A 318 -17.35 8.76 3.14
N ASN A 319 -17.11 8.32 1.90
CA ASN A 319 -18.13 7.86 0.97
C ASN A 319 -17.96 6.40 0.52
N LEU A 320 -16.80 5.78 0.77
CA LEU A 320 -16.50 4.39 0.41
C LEU A 320 -16.22 3.57 1.67
N ARG A 321 -17.01 2.53 1.91
CA ARG A 321 -16.90 1.71 3.14
C ARG A 321 -15.80 0.67 3.05
N ASN A 322 -15.38 0.29 1.84
CA ASN A 322 -14.27 -0.63 1.63
C ASN A 322 -12.90 0.04 1.66
N LEU A 323 -12.81 1.36 1.85
CA LEU A 323 -11.55 2.08 1.90
C LEU A 323 -11.13 2.33 3.36
N ILE A 324 -10.07 1.66 3.80
CA ILE A 324 -9.40 1.93 5.08
C ILE A 324 -8.17 2.78 4.82
N THR A 325 -7.99 3.84 5.61
CA THR A 325 -6.82 4.72 5.53
C THR A 325 -6.05 4.66 6.83
N VAL A 326 -4.72 4.60 6.73
CA VAL A 326 -3.82 4.36 7.86
C VAL A 326 -2.78 5.46 8.00
N SER A 327 -2.69 6.06 9.20
CA SER A 327 -1.60 6.98 9.57
C SER A 327 -0.40 6.22 10.16
N ASN A 328 0.79 6.82 10.05
CA ASN A 328 2.00 6.33 10.69
C ASN A 328 2.07 6.75 12.16
N MET A 329 2.44 5.81 13.02
CA MET A 329 2.65 6.03 14.45
C MET A 329 4.04 5.62 14.90
N VAL A 330 4.45 6.16 16.05
CA VAL A 330 5.67 5.80 16.78
C VAL A 330 5.29 5.48 18.23
N GLN A 331 6.03 4.56 18.85
CA GLN A 331 6.00 4.37 20.30
C GLN A 331 7.27 4.94 20.91
N HIS A 332 7.12 5.74 21.95
CA HIS A 332 8.21 6.27 22.75
C HIS A 332 8.64 5.25 23.82
N GLU A 333 9.85 5.41 24.36
CA GLU A 333 10.40 4.49 25.38
C GLU A 333 9.53 4.39 26.64
N ASN A 334 8.78 5.45 26.98
CA ASN A 334 7.84 5.46 28.09
C ASN A 334 6.50 4.75 27.79
N GLY A 335 6.36 4.10 26.63
CA GLY A 335 5.16 3.40 26.21
C GLY A 335 4.09 4.29 25.56
N LEU A 336 4.29 5.62 25.51
CA LEU A 336 3.36 6.52 24.83
C LEU A 336 3.37 6.25 23.32
N VAL A 337 2.20 6.12 22.73
CA VAL A 337 2.03 6.04 21.27
C VAL A 337 1.59 7.40 20.75
N THR A 338 2.24 7.92 19.70
CA THR A 338 1.82 9.14 19.01
C THR A 338 1.88 8.94 17.50
N LEU A 339 1.29 9.83 16.71
CA LEU A 339 1.57 9.87 15.28
C LEU A 339 3.05 10.23 15.02
N SER A 340 3.60 9.73 13.92
CA SER A 340 4.86 10.26 13.40
C SER A 340 4.68 11.74 13.01
N PRO A 341 5.66 12.63 13.26
CA PRO A 341 5.55 14.05 12.92
C PRO A 341 5.26 14.36 11.45
N ASP A 342 5.67 13.49 10.55
CA ASP A 342 5.46 13.58 9.10
C ASP A 342 4.22 12.80 8.62
N SER A 343 3.45 12.21 9.52
CA SER A 343 2.22 11.50 9.15
C SER A 343 1.07 12.47 8.96
N CYS A 344 0.40 12.38 7.81
CA CYS A 344 -0.90 13.02 7.66
C CYS A 344 -1.94 12.37 8.59
N TYR A 345 -2.97 13.13 8.95
CA TYR A 345 -4.02 12.70 9.88
C TYR A 345 -5.35 13.42 9.61
N SER A 346 -6.45 12.81 10.02
CA SER A 346 -7.78 13.43 10.07
C SER A 346 -8.73 12.51 10.84
N SER A 347 -9.54 13.09 11.71
CA SER A 347 -10.60 12.36 12.42
C SER A 347 -11.78 11.97 11.51
N ASN A 348 -11.86 12.55 10.31
CA ASN A 348 -12.89 12.26 9.31
C ASN A 348 -12.43 11.20 8.31
N TYR A 349 -11.21 11.35 7.78
CA TYR A 349 -10.74 10.59 6.62
C TYR A 349 -9.83 9.41 6.97
N VAL A 350 -9.15 9.43 8.13
CA VAL A 350 -8.19 8.39 8.49
C VAL A 350 -8.75 7.48 9.56
N HIS A 351 -8.71 6.17 9.35
CA HIS A 351 -9.39 5.20 10.21
C HIS A 351 -8.62 4.91 11.50
N LEU A 352 -7.34 4.60 11.38
CA LEU A 352 -6.47 4.16 12.47
C LEU A 352 -5.02 4.56 12.24
N ALA A 353 -4.21 4.42 13.29
CA ALA A 353 -2.77 4.48 13.18
C ALA A 353 -2.15 3.08 13.26
N ALA A 354 -1.01 2.86 12.60
CA ALA A 354 -0.27 1.60 12.67
C ALA A 354 1.25 1.84 12.58
N PRO A 355 2.08 0.90 13.07
CA PRO A 355 3.53 0.97 12.95
C PRO A 355 3.99 1.22 11.51
N GLY A 356 4.89 2.17 11.33
CA GLY A 356 5.46 2.48 10.02
C GLY A 356 6.74 3.30 10.08
N ASP A 357 7.36 3.44 11.26
CA ASP A 357 8.64 4.12 11.46
C ASP A 357 9.73 3.08 11.73
N ASP A 358 10.92 3.27 11.16
CA ASP A 358 12.08 2.38 11.31
C ASP A 358 11.76 0.90 11.02
N ILE A 359 10.88 0.65 10.04
CA ILE A 359 10.53 -0.70 9.60
C ILE A 359 11.68 -1.26 8.80
N ILE A 360 11.99 -2.55 8.97
CA ILE A 360 12.97 -3.25 8.13
C ILE A 360 12.22 -4.19 7.19
N SER A 361 12.52 -4.12 5.89
CA SER A 361 11.90 -5.03 4.92
C SER A 361 12.78 -5.35 3.70
N THR A 362 12.24 -6.15 2.78
CA THR A 362 12.91 -6.59 1.55
C THR A 362 13.13 -5.41 0.62
N PHE A 363 14.26 -5.42 -0.10
CA PHE A 363 14.63 -4.37 -1.05
C PHE A 363 15.25 -5.02 -2.29
N PRO A 364 15.11 -4.43 -3.50
CA PRO A 364 15.60 -5.04 -4.73
C PRO A 364 17.06 -5.47 -4.69
N GLN A 365 17.38 -6.49 -5.50
CA GLN A 365 18.70 -7.14 -5.59
C GLN A 365 19.03 -7.97 -4.34
N ASN A 366 18.01 -8.63 -3.78
CA ASN A 366 18.11 -9.48 -2.58
C ASN A 366 18.73 -8.73 -1.37
N LYS A 367 18.42 -7.45 -1.25
CA LYS A 367 18.88 -6.55 -0.19
C LYS A 367 17.76 -6.35 0.83
N TYR A 368 18.11 -5.68 1.91
CA TYR A 368 17.13 -5.18 2.86
C TYR A 368 17.39 -3.70 3.10
N ALA A 369 16.37 -3.04 3.61
CA ALA A 369 16.48 -1.65 3.99
C ALA A 369 15.63 -1.34 5.22
N ILE A 370 15.89 -0.16 5.79
CA ILE A 370 15.11 0.43 6.88
C ILE A 370 14.48 1.71 6.39
N SER A 371 13.19 1.88 6.66
CA SER A 371 12.39 2.96 6.10
C SER A 371 11.23 3.36 6.99
N SER A 372 10.73 4.57 6.77
CA SER A 372 9.61 5.15 7.50
C SER A 372 8.56 5.75 6.56
N GLY A 373 7.29 5.61 6.91
CA GLY A 373 6.18 6.25 6.19
C GLY A 373 4.83 5.57 6.39
N SER A 374 3.76 6.33 6.16
CA SER A 374 2.38 5.82 6.20
C SER A 374 2.10 4.71 5.18
N SER A 375 2.88 4.63 4.10
CA SER A 375 2.87 3.50 3.14
C SER A 375 3.13 2.16 3.83
N PHE A 376 4.03 2.12 4.80
CA PHE A 376 4.39 0.90 5.53
C PHE A 376 3.35 0.58 6.60
N SER A 377 2.75 1.59 7.23
CA SER A 377 1.59 1.42 8.09
C SER A 377 0.39 0.81 7.35
N ALA A 378 0.13 1.25 6.12
CA ALA A 378 -0.89 0.65 5.25
C ALA A 378 -0.55 -0.82 4.91
N ALA A 379 0.72 -1.13 4.63
CA ALA A 379 1.16 -2.51 4.42
C ALA A 379 0.97 -3.38 5.67
N VAL A 380 1.22 -2.84 6.87
CA VAL A 380 0.98 -3.54 8.14
C VAL A 380 -0.49 -3.90 8.29
N VAL A 381 -1.40 -2.94 8.08
CA VAL A 381 -2.85 -3.19 8.18
C VAL A 381 -3.34 -4.12 7.07
N THR A 382 -2.77 -4.03 5.86
CA THR A 382 -3.03 -4.99 4.77
C THR A 382 -2.66 -6.41 5.18
N GLY A 383 -1.46 -6.60 5.74
CA GLY A 383 -1.00 -7.89 6.23
C GLY A 383 -1.90 -8.46 7.32
N LEU A 384 -2.35 -7.61 8.26
CA LEU A 384 -3.27 -8.01 9.33
C LEU A 384 -4.67 -8.37 8.80
N ALA A 385 -5.18 -7.64 7.81
CA ALA A 385 -6.43 -8.00 7.14
C ALA A 385 -6.31 -9.34 6.40
N ALA A 386 -5.17 -9.59 5.75
CA ALA A 386 -4.89 -10.87 5.10
C ALA A 386 -4.79 -12.01 6.13
N LEU A 387 -4.16 -11.75 7.28
CA LEU A 387 -4.08 -12.70 8.40
C LEU A 387 -5.46 -13.11 8.92
N VAL A 388 -6.37 -12.14 9.07
CA VAL A 388 -7.76 -12.42 9.47
C VAL A 388 -8.45 -13.33 8.44
N LEU A 389 -8.30 -13.02 7.15
CA LEU A 389 -8.89 -13.82 6.07
C LEU A 389 -8.25 -15.21 5.94
N SER A 390 -6.97 -15.37 6.27
CA SER A 390 -6.30 -16.68 6.24
C SER A 390 -6.78 -17.59 7.37
N ILE A 391 -7.12 -17.01 8.54
CA ILE A 391 -7.74 -17.71 9.67
C ILE A 391 -9.21 -18.04 9.39
N LYS A 392 -9.96 -17.07 8.88
CA LYS A 392 -11.39 -17.21 8.54
C LYS A 392 -11.64 -16.72 7.13
N GLY A 393 -11.63 -17.67 6.19
CA GLY A 393 -12.02 -17.41 4.81
C GLY A 393 -13.50 -17.04 4.66
N GLY A 394 -13.81 -16.39 3.54
CA GLY A 394 -15.19 -16.05 3.14
C GLY A 394 -15.79 -14.83 3.83
N LEU A 395 -15.03 -14.10 4.65
CA LEU A 395 -15.49 -12.83 5.22
C LEU A 395 -15.65 -11.76 4.14
N SER A 396 -16.69 -10.95 4.30
CA SER A 396 -16.83 -9.67 3.60
C SER A 396 -15.79 -8.65 4.07
N TYR A 397 -15.51 -7.62 3.26
CA TYR A 397 -14.64 -6.52 3.71
C TYR A 397 -15.21 -5.83 4.95
N GLU A 398 -16.54 -5.76 5.09
CA GLU A 398 -17.20 -5.15 6.25
C GLU A 398 -16.95 -5.95 7.53
N GLU A 399 -16.98 -7.27 7.46
CA GLU A 399 -16.65 -8.13 8.60
C GLU A 399 -15.18 -8.03 8.99
N VAL A 400 -14.27 -7.95 8.02
CA VAL A 400 -12.84 -7.70 8.28
C VAL A 400 -12.66 -6.34 8.95
N ILE A 401 -13.30 -5.28 8.45
CA ILE A 401 -13.26 -3.94 9.05
C ILE A 401 -13.84 -3.95 10.47
N ARG A 402 -14.93 -4.70 10.71
CA ARG A 402 -15.53 -4.84 12.04
C ARG A 402 -14.57 -5.50 13.02
N LEU A 403 -13.84 -6.54 12.60
CA LEU A 403 -12.82 -7.19 13.42
C LEU A 403 -11.65 -6.24 13.71
N LEU A 404 -11.15 -5.51 12.71
CA LEU A 404 -10.11 -4.49 12.89
C LEU A 404 -10.57 -3.43 13.89
N ARG A 405 -11.74 -2.83 13.67
CA ARG A 405 -12.31 -1.78 14.54
C ARG A 405 -12.55 -2.27 15.97
N GLY A 406 -13.05 -3.49 16.14
CA GLY A 406 -13.28 -4.11 17.45
C GLY A 406 -11.99 -4.41 18.22
N SER A 407 -10.84 -4.35 17.56
CA SER A 407 -9.52 -4.62 18.15
C SER A 407 -8.70 -3.34 18.37
N ILE A 408 -9.31 -2.16 18.25
CA ILE A 408 -8.63 -0.88 18.45
C ILE A 408 -8.41 -0.60 19.94
N VAL A 409 -7.17 -0.29 20.29
CA VAL A 409 -6.77 0.33 21.55
C VAL A 409 -6.75 1.83 21.36
N GLN A 410 -7.71 2.51 21.99
CA GLN A 410 -7.79 3.97 21.94
C GLN A 410 -6.76 4.62 22.86
N THR A 411 -6.18 5.73 22.42
CA THR A 411 -5.24 6.52 23.24
C THR A 411 -5.61 8.00 23.18
N GLU A 412 -5.29 8.74 24.24
CA GLU A 412 -5.55 10.18 24.28
C GLU A 412 -4.86 10.93 23.14
N SER A 413 -3.63 10.54 22.81
CA SER A 413 -2.81 11.10 21.73
C SER A 413 -3.38 10.89 20.32
N LEU A 414 -4.21 9.87 20.12
CA LEU A 414 -4.77 9.52 18.81
C LEU A 414 -6.27 9.82 18.69
N ARG A 415 -6.96 10.07 19.80
CA ARG A 415 -8.42 10.26 19.89
C ARG A 415 -8.98 11.30 18.92
N SER A 416 -8.27 12.41 18.71
CA SER A 416 -8.66 13.50 17.79
C SER A 416 -7.90 13.49 16.47
N LYS A 417 -7.01 12.50 16.25
CA LYS A 417 -6.14 12.43 15.08
C LYS A 417 -6.62 11.43 14.04
N VAL A 418 -7.24 10.33 14.46
CA VAL A 418 -7.81 9.30 13.58
C VAL A 418 -9.21 8.92 14.04
N LYS A 419 -10.08 8.53 13.11
CA LYS A 419 -11.51 8.25 13.29
C LYS A 419 -11.83 7.22 14.37
N TRP A 420 -11.00 6.18 14.52
CA TRP A 420 -11.18 5.16 15.57
C TRP A 420 -10.41 5.48 16.85
N GLY A 421 -9.64 6.57 16.86
CA GLY A 421 -8.95 7.11 18.03
C GLY A 421 -7.77 6.27 18.54
N GLY A 422 -7.20 5.38 17.72
CA GLY A 422 -6.22 4.41 18.22
C GLY A 422 -5.50 3.58 17.16
N PHE A 423 -4.86 2.51 17.63
CA PHE A 423 -4.12 1.50 16.87
C PHE A 423 -4.60 0.08 17.22
N LEU A 424 -4.15 -0.94 16.50
CA LEU A 424 -4.61 -2.33 16.69
C LEU A 424 -3.89 -3.07 17.81
N ASP A 425 -4.64 -3.77 18.67
CA ASP A 425 -4.16 -4.93 19.45
C ASP A 425 -4.25 -6.18 18.57
N VAL A 426 -3.11 -6.63 18.06
CA VAL A 426 -3.01 -7.73 17.10
C VAL A 426 -3.36 -9.08 17.74
N ARG A 427 -3.04 -9.27 19.02
CA ARG A 427 -3.40 -10.50 19.75
C ARG A 427 -4.92 -10.60 19.92
N HIS A 428 -5.57 -9.48 20.26
CA HIS A 428 -7.03 -9.44 20.35
C HIS A 428 -7.68 -9.70 18.98
N LEU A 429 -7.17 -9.07 17.92
CA LEU A 429 -7.66 -9.27 16.55
C LEU A 429 -7.61 -10.75 16.14
N VAL A 430 -6.47 -11.40 16.34
CA VAL A 430 -6.28 -12.82 15.99
C VAL A 430 -7.16 -13.71 16.84
N SER A 431 -7.28 -13.45 18.14
CA SER A 431 -8.18 -14.20 19.04
C SER A 431 -9.63 -14.12 18.58
N ALA A 432 -10.09 -12.93 18.15
CA ALA A 432 -11.43 -12.73 17.63
C ALA A 432 -11.66 -13.47 16.31
N ALA A 433 -10.68 -13.47 15.39
CA ALA A 433 -10.76 -14.22 14.13
C ALA A 433 -10.82 -15.74 14.37
N ILE A 434 -10.04 -16.26 15.33
CA ILE A 434 -10.06 -17.69 15.71
C ILE A 434 -11.41 -18.06 16.36
N ALA A 435 -11.94 -17.22 17.24
CA ALA A 435 -13.23 -17.47 17.85
C ALA A 435 -14.35 -17.53 16.79
N LEU A 436 -14.32 -16.60 15.82
CA LEU A 436 -15.27 -16.56 14.71
C LEU A 436 -15.17 -17.79 13.81
N SER A 437 -13.96 -18.30 13.56
CA SER A 437 -13.77 -19.51 12.75
C SER A 437 -14.28 -20.78 13.41
N ARG A 438 -14.19 -20.88 14.74
CA ARG A 438 -14.77 -21.99 15.51
C ARG A 438 -16.29 -21.97 15.55
N ALA A 439 -16.89 -20.78 15.69
CA ALA A 439 -18.34 -20.61 15.69
C ALA A 439 -19.01 -20.98 14.35
N SER A 440 -18.22 -21.00 13.26
CA SER A 440 -18.69 -21.35 11.91
C SER A 440 -18.51 -22.84 11.55
N GLY A 441 -18.18 -23.71 12.51
CA GLY A 441 -18.06 -25.16 12.30
C GLY A 441 -19.40 -25.82 11.93
N PRO A 442 -19.40 -27.06 11.37
CA PRO A 442 -20.62 -27.69 10.89
C PRO A 442 -21.63 -27.82 12.02
N ALA A 443 -22.88 -27.39 11.76
CA ALA A 443 -24.00 -27.62 12.66
C ALA A 443 -24.01 -29.11 13.04
N ALA A 444 -24.01 -29.39 14.34
CA ALA A 444 -24.10 -30.75 14.85
C ALA A 444 -25.27 -31.46 14.16
N THR A 445 -24.98 -32.52 13.43
CA THR A 445 -26.01 -33.42 12.87
C THR A 445 -26.88 -33.87 14.04
N PRO A 446 -28.21 -33.71 14.00
CA PRO A 446 -29.05 -34.19 15.09
C PRO A 446 -28.90 -35.70 15.16
N SER A 447 -28.36 -36.20 16.26
CA SER A 447 -28.36 -37.64 16.57
C SER A 447 -29.81 -38.11 16.60
N ARG A 448 -30.15 -39.05 15.72
CA ARG A 448 -31.38 -39.83 15.81
C ARG A 448 -31.16 -41.05 16.67
#